data_AF-A0A4P9W1A8-F1
#
_entry.id   AF-A0A4P9W1A8-F1
#
_cell.length_a   1.000
_cell.length_b   1.000
_cell.length_c   1.000
_cell.angle_alpha   90.00
_cell.angle_beta   90.00
_cell.angle_gamma   90.00
#
_symmetry.space_group_name_H-M   'P 1'
#
loop_
_entity.id
_entity.type
_entity.pdbx_description
1 polymer ?
#
loop_
_entity_poly.entity_id
_entity_poly.type
_entity_poly.pdbx_seq_one_letter_code
_entity_poly.pdbx_strand_id
1 'polypeptide(L)'
;MSSEPTRPSKRPKTTDSPPSPSPIGSLFAEISTHLDEANVRRERIVVCSREITYQSKKMIFTLHRVNATNKEAVVQEAQKKQREIRSLFERAAKDLVGNDYFRYRRSISPGFEEYIEASSFLVFVEKGVLASKREIEDTLVADDGTQILRITDEDYLLGLADLTGEVMRYCINLVSRGQWENALGISGVEDV
;
A
#
# COMPACT_ATOMS: atom_id res chain seq x y z
N MET A 1 -63.94 -67.93 10.35
CA MET A 1 -62.84 -67.65 9.39
C MET A 1 -62.61 -66.15 9.40
N SER A 2 -61.37 -65.74 9.68
CA SER A 2 -60.96 -64.39 10.07
C SER A 2 -61.21 -63.31 9.00
N SER A 3 -61.70 -62.15 9.42
CA SER A 3 -61.65 -60.91 8.65
C SER A 3 -60.45 -60.07 9.14
N GLU A 4 -59.49 -59.84 8.25
CA GLU A 4 -58.24 -59.14 8.49
C GLU A 4 -58.44 -57.60 8.53
N PRO A 5 -57.80 -56.85 9.46
CA PRO A 5 -57.96 -55.40 9.52
C PRO A 5 -57.07 -54.71 8.48
N THR A 6 -57.68 -53.90 7.61
CA THR A 6 -56.98 -53.15 6.56
C THR A 6 -56.20 -51.97 7.17
N ARG A 7 -54.89 -51.93 6.93
CA ARG A 7 -53.94 -50.90 7.39
C ARG A 7 -54.19 -49.55 6.68
N PRO A 8 -54.00 -48.38 7.33
CA PRO A 8 -54.39 -47.09 6.75
C PRO A 8 -53.53 -46.71 5.54
N SER A 9 -54.19 -46.11 4.54
CA SER A 9 -53.58 -45.52 3.35
C SER A 9 -52.65 -44.35 3.74
N LYS A 10 -51.39 -44.40 3.29
CA LYS A 10 -50.40 -43.35 3.51
C LYS A 10 -50.82 -42.06 2.79
N ARG A 11 -50.84 -40.93 3.52
CA ARG A 11 -50.99 -39.58 2.94
C ARG A 11 -49.94 -39.35 1.84
N PRO A 12 -50.28 -38.65 0.74
CA PRO A 12 -49.29 -38.25 -0.25
C PRO A 12 -48.26 -37.34 0.41
N LYS A 13 -46.96 -37.64 0.26
CA LYS A 13 -45.90 -36.68 0.57
C LYS A 13 -46.02 -35.52 -0.41
N THR A 14 -46.45 -34.37 0.06
CA THR A 14 -46.28 -33.10 -0.66
C THR A 14 -44.78 -32.88 -0.84
N THR A 15 -44.34 -32.86 -2.08
CA THR A 15 -43.01 -32.38 -2.45
C THR A 15 -43.04 -30.86 -2.29
N ASP A 16 -42.81 -30.37 -1.07
CA ASP A 16 -42.53 -28.96 -0.85
C ASP A 16 -41.22 -28.62 -1.55
N SER A 17 -41.35 -28.05 -2.74
CA SER A 17 -40.26 -27.30 -3.37
C SER A 17 -40.00 -26.09 -2.46
N PRO A 18 -38.74 -25.74 -2.16
CA PRO A 18 -38.46 -24.61 -1.28
C PRO A 18 -39.15 -23.35 -1.82
N PRO A 19 -39.75 -22.52 -0.95
CA PRO A 19 -40.44 -21.30 -1.38
C PRO A 19 -39.47 -20.41 -2.15
N SER A 20 -39.88 -19.96 -3.34
CA SER A 20 -39.11 -19.01 -4.14
C SER A 20 -38.79 -17.78 -3.30
N PRO A 21 -37.55 -17.26 -3.33
CA PRO A 21 -37.15 -16.15 -2.46
C PRO A 21 -38.05 -14.94 -2.68
N SER A 22 -38.57 -14.38 -1.59
CA SER A 22 -39.37 -13.15 -1.62
C SER A 22 -38.55 -12.02 -2.24
N PRO A 23 -39.17 -11.08 -2.98
CA PRO A 23 -38.45 -10.00 -3.69
C PRO A 23 -37.47 -9.22 -2.80
N ILE A 24 -37.83 -8.98 -1.53
CA ILE A 24 -36.96 -8.33 -0.56
C ILE A 24 -35.78 -9.22 -0.15
N GLY A 25 -35.98 -10.53 -0.01
CA GLY A 25 -34.91 -11.48 0.30
C GLY A 25 -33.90 -11.58 -0.84
N SER A 26 -34.36 -11.55 -2.10
CA SER A 26 -33.48 -11.47 -3.26
C SER A 26 -32.66 -10.18 -3.29
N LEU A 27 -33.27 -9.03 -2.97
CA LEU A 27 -32.56 -7.75 -2.87
C LEU A 27 -31.47 -7.78 -1.79
N PHE A 28 -31.77 -8.29 -0.58
CA PHE A 28 -30.77 -8.39 0.48
C PHE A 28 -29.63 -9.35 0.12
N ALA A 29 -29.91 -10.45 -0.61
CA ALA A 29 -28.88 -11.38 -1.07
C ALA A 29 -27.93 -10.73 -2.10
N GLU A 30 -28.47 -9.90 -3.00
CA GLU A 30 -27.68 -9.12 -3.96
C GLU A 30 -26.79 -8.10 -3.23
N ILE A 31 -27.37 -7.34 -2.28
CA ILE A 31 -26.62 -6.38 -1.46
C ILE A 31 -25.50 -7.08 -0.67
N SER A 32 -25.78 -8.22 -0.04
CA SER A 32 -24.77 -9.00 0.68
C SER A 32 -23.62 -9.40 -0.24
N THR A 33 -23.92 -9.87 -1.45
CA THR A 33 -22.90 -10.27 -2.43
C THR A 33 -22.00 -9.08 -2.79
N HIS A 34 -22.59 -7.91 -3.08
CA HIS A 34 -21.82 -6.69 -3.37
C HIS A 34 -20.96 -6.22 -2.17
N LEU A 35 -21.47 -6.34 -0.95
CA LEU A 35 -20.71 -5.98 0.26
C LEU A 35 -19.54 -6.95 0.51
N ASP A 36 -19.75 -8.24 0.30
CA ASP A 36 -18.71 -9.26 0.45
C ASP A 36 -17.59 -9.04 -0.57
N GLU A 37 -17.93 -8.80 -1.84
CA GLU A 37 -16.94 -8.46 -2.87
C GLU A 37 -16.15 -7.19 -2.52
N ALA A 38 -16.84 -6.15 -2.03
CA ALA A 38 -16.20 -4.90 -1.61
C ALA A 38 -15.26 -5.11 -0.41
N ASN A 39 -15.62 -5.98 0.54
CA ASN A 39 -14.79 -6.34 1.69
C ASN A 39 -13.55 -7.12 1.26
N VAL A 40 -13.72 -8.14 0.40
CA VAL A 40 -12.59 -8.92 -0.12
C VAL A 40 -11.61 -8.02 -0.89
N ARG A 41 -12.13 -7.08 -1.70
CA ARG A 41 -11.28 -6.07 -2.38
C ARG A 41 -10.51 -5.21 -1.38
N ARG A 42 -11.18 -4.69 -0.35
CA ARG A 42 -10.55 -3.89 0.71
C ARG A 42 -9.41 -4.65 1.40
N GLU A 43 -9.63 -5.92 1.75
CA GLU A 43 -8.60 -6.74 2.39
C GLU A 43 -7.39 -6.95 1.48
N ARG A 44 -7.58 -7.18 0.17
CA ARG A 44 -6.46 -7.25 -0.78
C ARG A 44 -5.64 -5.97 -0.82
N ILE A 45 -6.30 -4.81 -0.81
CA ILE A 45 -5.63 -3.50 -0.79
C ILE A 45 -4.84 -3.32 0.51
N VAL A 46 -5.43 -3.64 1.67
CA VAL A 46 -4.76 -3.56 2.97
C VAL A 46 -3.52 -4.46 3.02
N VAL A 47 -3.62 -5.68 2.50
CA VAL A 47 -2.48 -6.61 2.41
C VAL A 47 -1.37 -6.02 1.53
N CYS A 48 -1.70 -5.48 0.35
CA CYS A 48 -0.71 -4.83 -0.51
C CYS A 48 -0.09 -3.60 0.17
N SER A 49 -0.89 -2.76 0.83
CA SER A 49 -0.41 -1.59 1.56
C SER A 49 0.62 -1.99 2.63
N ARG A 50 0.34 -3.03 3.42
CA ARG A 50 1.27 -3.53 4.45
C ARG A 50 2.57 -4.04 3.86
N GLU A 51 2.51 -4.70 2.70
CA GLU A 51 3.71 -5.17 2.00
C GLU A 51 4.56 -4.00 1.49
N ILE A 52 3.92 -2.98 0.90
CA ILE A 52 4.57 -1.74 0.47
C ILE A 52 5.25 -1.04 1.66
N THR A 53 4.54 -0.87 2.78
CA THR A 53 5.10 -0.29 4.00
C THR A 53 6.33 -1.09 4.46
N TYR A 54 6.23 -2.42 4.52
CA TYR A 54 7.34 -3.27 4.94
C TYR A 54 8.57 -3.16 4.05
N GLN A 55 8.38 -3.14 2.72
CA GLN A 55 9.50 -3.02 1.78
C GLN A 55 10.10 -1.60 1.78
N SER A 56 9.27 -0.57 1.97
CA SER A 56 9.73 0.82 2.11
C SER A 56 10.59 1.00 3.36
N LYS A 57 10.20 0.43 4.50
CA LYS A 57 11.04 0.36 5.71
C LYS A 57 12.39 -0.29 5.44
N LYS A 58 12.41 -1.40 4.71
CA LYS A 58 13.66 -2.05 4.32
C LYS A 58 14.54 -1.15 3.45
N MET A 59 13.93 -0.37 2.54
CA MET A 59 14.66 0.60 1.73
C MET A 59 15.28 1.70 2.61
N ILE A 60 14.52 2.24 3.58
CA ILE A 60 15.02 3.20 4.58
C ILE A 60 16.21 2.60 5.35
N PHE A 61 16.10 1.39 5.88
CA PHE A 61 17.20 0.72 6.58
C PHE A 61 18.43 0.51 5.69
N THR A 62 18.23 0.17 4.41
CA THR A 62 19.32 0.09 3.43
C THR A 62 20.02 1.44 3.30
N LEU A 63 19.28 2.55 3.16
CA LEU A 63 19.84 3.89 3.01
C LEU A 63 20.67 4.35 4.22
N HIS A 64 20.29 3.97 5.44
CA HIS A 64 21.08 4.27 6.65
C HIS A 64 22.45 3.60 6.71
N ARG A 65 22.73 2.64 5.82
CA ARG A 65 24.06 1.99 5.72
C ARG A 65 25.06 2.82 4.92
N VAL A 66 24.65 3.92 4.29
CA VAL A 66 25.56 4.81 3.52
C VAL A 66 26.70 5.30 4.40
N ASN A 67 27.91 5.28 3.84
CA ASN A 67 29.15 5.86 4.36
C ASN A 67 29.97 6.45 3.19
N ALA A 68 31.17 6.98 3.48
CA ALA A 68 32.04 7.61 2.48
C ALA A 68 32.44 6.71 1.29
N THR A 69 32.44 5.38 1.44
CA THR A 69 33.01 4.46 0.45
C THR A 69 31.97 3.58 -0.25
N ASN A 70 30.73 3.55 0.24
CA ASN A 70 29.69 2.64 -0.27
C ASN A 70 28.42 3.35 -0.76
N LYS A 71 28.41 4.68 -0.82
CA LYS A 71 27.21 5.48 -1.14
C LYS A 71 26.54 4.99 -2.42
N GLU A 72 27.32 4.86 -3.50
CA GLU A 72 26.82 4.48 -4.83
C GLU A 72 26.21 3.07 -4.81
N ALA A 73 26.86 2.12 -4.15
CA ALA A 73 26.37 0.74 -4.05
C ALA A 73 25.06 0.66 -3.25
N VAL A 74 24.96 1.41 -2.15
CA VAL A 74 23.75 1.46 -1.32
C VAL A 74 22.60 2.15 -2.07
N VAL A 75 22.87 3.24 -2.80
CA VAL A 75 21.89 3.91 -3.65
C VAL A 75 21.36 2.98 -4.73
N GLN A 76 22.24 2.22 -5.41
CA GLN A 76 21.82 1.23 -6.40
C GLN A 76 20.96 0.10 -5.80
N GLU A 77 21.31 -0.37 -4.60
CA GLU A 77 20.50 -1.35 -3.86
C GLU A 77 19.11 -0.78 -3.52
N ALA A 78 19.04 0.46 -3.06
CA ALA A 78 17.79 1.15 -2.75
C ALA A 78 16.94 1.39 -4.01
N GLN A 79 17.52 1.83 -5.13
CA GLN A 79 16.82 1.98 -6.40
C GLN A 79 16.25 0.64 -6.91
N LYS A 80 16.94 -0.48 -6.67
CA LYS A 80 16.39 -1.81 -6.95
C LYS A 80 15.16 -2.10 -6.10
N LYS A 81 15.22 -1.83 -4.79
CA LYS A 81 14.05 -1.97 -3.89
C LYS A 81 12.91 -1.05 -4.31
N GLN A 82 13.19 0.16 -4.75
CA GLN A 82 12.17 1.10 -5.24
C GLN A 82 11.40 0.52 -6.43
N ARG A 83 12.08 -0.14 -7.38
CA ARG A 83 11.43 -0.85 -8.48
C ARG A 83 10.60 -2.05 -8.02
N GLU A 84 11.07 -2.80 -7.02
CA GLU A 84 10.29 -3.90 -6.42
C GLU A 84 9.01 -3.37 -5.76
N ILE A 85 9.08 -2.23 -5.06
CA ILE A 85 7.91 -1.57 -4.46
C ILE A 85 6.95 -1.04 -5.53
N ARG A 86 7.48 -0.50 -6.64
CA ARG A 86 6.64 -0.06 -7.79
C ARG A 86 5.75 -1.20 -8.30
N SER A 87 6.28 -2.42 -8.42
CA SER A 87 5.48 -3.59 -8.83
C SER A 87 4.40 -3.97 -7.83
N LEU A 88 4.55 -3.65 -6.54
CA LEU A 88 3.48 -3.81 -5.55
C LEU A 88 2.36 -2.78 -5.77
N PHE A 89 2.71 -1.54 -6.12
CA PHE A 89 1.72 -0.54 -6.52
C PHE A 89 1.00 -0.91 -7.81
N GLU A 90 1.69 -1.50 -8.80
CA GLU A 90 1.05 -2.04 -10.02
C GLU A 90 0.03 -3.12 -9.68
N ARG A 91 0.33 -3.97 -8.69
CA ARG A 91 -0.63 -4.97 -8.20
C ARG A 91 -1.81 -4.32 -7.48
N ALA A 92 -1.57 -3.35 -6.61
CA ALA A 92 -2.62 -2.62 -5.89
C ALA A 92 -3.52 -1.81 -6.83
N ALA A 93 -2.96 -1.24 -7.91
CA ALA A 93 -3.70 -0.45 -8.89
C ALA A 93 -4.85 -1.24 -9.53
N LYS A 94 -4.70 -2.56 -9.72
CA LYS A 94 -5.74 -3.45 -10.26
C LYS A 94 -7.00 -3.49 -9.39
N ASP A 95 -6.86 -3.31 -8.08
CA ASP A 95 -7.96 -3.27 -7.12
C ASP A 95 -8.47 -1.84 -6.85
N LEU A 96 -7.84 -0.82 -7.44
CA LEU A 96 -8.13 0.61 -7.23
C LEU A 96 -8.70 1.31 -8.49
N VAL A 97 -8.91 0.58 -9.60
CA VAL A 97 -9.39 1.15 -10.86
C VAL A 97 -10.83 1.67 -10.73
N GLY A 98 -11.10 2.87 -11.28
CA GLY A 98 -12.44 3.43 -11.43
C GLY A 98 -12.89 4.32 -10.24
N ASN A 99 -14.21 4.41 -10.03
CA ASN A 99 -14.83 5.28 -9.01
C ASN A 99 -14.57 4.83 -7.56
N ASP A 100 -13.80 3.74 -7.38
CA ASP A 100 -13.50 3.11 -6.11
C ASP A 100 -12.20 3.64 -5.45
N TYR A 101 -11.38 4.45 -6.15
CA TYR A 101 -10.15 4.99 -5.57
C TYR A 101 -10.42 5.77 -4.28
N PHE A 102 -11.35 6.72 -4.28
CA PHE A 102 -11.67 7.51 -3.09
C PHE A 102 -12.25 6.66 -1.95
N ARG A 103 -12.95 5.57 -2.28
CA ARG A 103 -13.50 4.63 -1.30
C ARG A 103 -12.39 3.87 -0.58
N TYR A 104 -11.36 3.44 -1.29
CA TYR A 104 -10.28 2.62 -0.73
C TYR A 104 -8.98 3.38 -0.46
N ARG A 105 -8.95 4.68 -0.73
CA ARG A 105 -7.82 5.59 -0.48
C ARG A 105 -7.18 5.37 0.91
N ARG A 106 -8.00 5.37 1.95
CA ARG A 106 -7.54 5.15 3.35
C ARG A 106 -6.88 3.79 3.57
N SER A 107 -7.21 2.79 2.76
CA SER A 107 -6.65 1.44 2.88
C SER A 107 -5.25 1.32 2.27
N ILE A 108 -4.88 2.22 1.34
CA ILE A 108 -3.56 2.25 0.69
C ILE A 108 -2.66 3.39 1.19
N SER A 109 -3.23 4.43 1.82
CA SER A 109 -2.52 5.59 2.39
C SER A 109 -1.26 5.25 3.18
N PRO A 110 -1.28 4.27 4.13
CA PRO A 110 -0.08 3.94 4.90
C PRO A 110 1.07 3.38 4.04
N GLY A 111 0.75 2.75 2.91
CA GLY A 111 1.75 2.32 1.94
C GLY A 111 2.34 3.50 1.16
N PHE A 112 1.50 4.49 0.81
CA PHE A 112 1.97 5.72 0.15
C PHE A 112 2.89 6.54 1.06
N GLU A 113 2.46 6.83 2.28
CA GLU A 113 3.22 7.66 3.23
C GLU A 113 4.64 7.09 3.45
N GLU A 114 4.75 5.80 3.75
CA GLU A 114 6.04 5.14 3.94
C GLU A 114 6.87 5.07 2.63
N TYR A 115 6.24 4.88 1.47
CA TYR A 115 6.94 4.90 0.19
C TYR A 115 7.50 6.28 -0.14
N ILE A 116 6.74 7.33 0.17
CA ILE A 116 7.11 8.73 -0.04
C ILE A 116 8.27 9.08 0.87
N GLU A 117 8.20 8.71 2.15
CA GLU A 117 9.32 8.84 3.10
C GLU A 117 10.58 8.18 2.54
N ALA A 118 10.49 6.90 2.16
CA ALA A 118 11.63 6.12 1.70
C ALA A 118 12.22 6.65 0.38
N SER A 119 11.37 6.99 -0.59
CA SER A 119 11.80 7.50 -1.89
C SER A 119 12.37 8.92 -1.79
N SER A 120 11.78 9.75 -0.93
CA SER A 120 12.34 11.09 -0.65
C SER A 120 13.67 10.98 0.09
N PHE A 121 13.83 10.01 0.99
CA PHE A 121 15.11 9.76 1.64
C PHE A 121 16.18 9.28 0.65
N LEU A 122 15.82 8.44 -0.32
CA LEU A 122 16.72 8.06 -1.42
C LEU A 122 17.21 9.28 -2.20
N VAL A 123 16.29 10.16 -2.62
CA VAL A 123 16.64 11.40 -3.35
C VAL A 123 17.52 12.31 -2.48
N PHE A 124 17.20 12.44 -1.20
CA PHE A 124 17.97 13.25 -0.27
C PHE A 124 19.40 12.71 -0.09
N VAL A 125 19.56 11.40 0.11
CA VAL A 125 20.88 10.77 0.22
C VAL A 125 21.67 10.93 -1.08
N GLU A 126 21.03 10.79 -2.24
CA GLU A 126 21.70 10.91 -3.54
C GLU A 126 22.11 12.35 -3.86
N LYS A 127 21.16 13.29 -3.78
CA LYS A 127 21.27 14.67 -4.30
C LYS A 127 21.42 15.75 -3.24
N GLY A 128 21.16 15.46 -1.97
CA GLY A 128 21.18 16.44 -0.87
C GLY A 128 20.01 17.42 -0.88
N VAL A 129 18.94 17.15 -1.64
CA VAL A 129 17.77 18.03 -1.76
C VAL A 129 16.48 17.28 -1.45
N LEU A 130 15.42 18.02 -1.12
CA LEU A 130 14.10 17.45 -0.90
C LEU A 130 13.47 17.03 -2.23
N ALA A 131 12.93 15.82 -2.29
CA ALA A 131 12.20 15.36 -3.46
C ALA A 131 10.89 16.12 -3.63
N SER A 132 10.64 16.64 -4.83
CA SER A 132 9.32 17.18 -5.17
C SER A 132 8.28 16.06 -5.28
N LYS A 133 7.00 16.39 -5.05
CA LYS A 133 5.89 15.44 -5.26
C LYS A 133 5.94 14.80 -6.65
N ARG A 134 6.20 15.62 -7.68
CA ARG A 134 6.29 15.16 -9.06
C ARG A 134 7.39 14.14 -9.26
N GLU A 135 8.58 14.36 -8.70
CA GLU A 135 9.68 13.39 -8.78
C GLU A 135 9.29 12.04 -8.18
N ILE A 136 8.52 12.01 -7.08
CA ILE A 136 8.04 10.76 -6.48
C ILE A 136 6.87 10.16 -7.27
N GLU A 137 6.01 10.97 -7.89
CA GLU A 137 4.96 10.46 -8.77
C GLU A 137 5.51 9.83 -10.05
N ASP A 138 6.61 10.40 -10.59
CA ASP A 138 7.29 9.91 -11.79
C ASP A 138 7.94 8.53 -11.55
N THR A 139 8.21 8.13 -10.29
CA THR A 139 8.68 6.77 -9.97
C THR A 139 7.54 5.73 -9.93
N LEU A 140 6.28 6.19 -9.98
CA LEU A 140 5.07 5.36 -10.05
C LEU A 140 4.43 5.38 -11.45
N VAL A 141 5.28 5.41 -12.47
CA VAL A 141 4.90 5.26 -13.88
C VAL A 141 5.32 3.87 -14.36
N ALA A 142 4.42 3.20 -15.07
CA ALA A 142 4.67 1.90 -15.69
C ALA A 142 5.64 2.04 -16.89
N ASP A 143 6.20 0.92 -17.36
CA ASP A 143 7.19 0.94 -18.44
C ASP A 143 6.62 1.46 -19.78
N ASP A 144 5.29 1.46 -19.95
CA ASP A 144 4.58 2.01 -21.10
C ASP A 144 4.23 3.50 -20.97
N GLY A 145 4.61 4.15 -19.87
CA GLY A 145 4.32 5.56 -19.59
C GLY A 145 2.98 5.80 -18.88
N THR A 146 2.22 4.76 -18.56
CA THR A 146 0.95 4.89 -17.83
C THR A 146 1.19 5.17 -16.35
N GLN A 147 0.53 6.20 -15.80
CA GLN A 147 0.54 6.43 -14.35
C GLN A 147 -0.11 5.26 -13.62
N ILE A 148 0.63 4.61 -12.71
CA ILE A 148 0.12 3.47 -11.93
C ILE A 148 -0.95 3.96 -10.94
N LEU A 149 -0.55 4.89 -10.07
CA LEU A 149 -1.43 5.58 -9.12
C LEU A 149 -0.91 7.01 -8.92
N ARG A 150 -1.82 7.94 -8.63
CA ARG A 150 -1.48 9.32 -8.28
C ARG A 150 -1.30 9.46 -6.78
N ILE A 151 -0.35 10.29 -6.39
CA ILE A 151 -0.10 10.63 -4.99
C ILE A 151 -0.97 11.84 -4.67
N THR A 152 -1.64 11.81 -3.53
CA THR A 152 -2.38 13.00 -3.08
C THR A 152 -1.49 13.95 -2.32
N ASP A 153 -1.92 15.20 -2.19
CA ASP A 153 -1.16 16.18 -1.42
C ASP A 153 -1.07 15.79 0.06
N GLU A 154 -2.12 15.16 0.59
CA GLU A 154 -2.15 14.67 1.97
C GLU A 154 -1.10 13.57 2.20
N ASP A 155 -1.06 12.52 1.37
CA ASP A 155 -0.09 11.43 1.54
C ASP A 155 1.35 11.94 1.36
N TYR A 156 1.55 12.88 0.42
CA TYR A 156 2.84 13.50 0.19
C TYR A 156 3.31 14.28 1.41
N LEU A 157 2.47 15.16 1.95
CA LEU A 157 2.82 15.97 3.12
C LEU A 157 3.06 15.11 4.36
N LEU A 158 2.27 14.05 4.57
CA LEU A 158 2.45 13.15 5.71
C LEU A 158 3.73 12.32 5.59
N GLY A 159 4.00 11.69 4.45
CA GLY A 159 5.26 10.95 4.23
C GLY A 159 6.50 11.85 4.29
N LEU A 160 6.38 13.11 3.85
CA LEU A 160 7.44 14.10 3.96
C LEU A 160 7.68 14.56 5.40
N ALA A 161 6.63 14.59 6.23
CA ALA A 161 6.78 14.90 7.65
C ALA A 161 7.60 13.81 8.36
N ASP A 162 7.33 12.54 8.06
CA ASP A 162 8.06 11.41 8.64
C ASP A 162 9.54 11.37 8.21
N LEU A 163 9.83 11.75 6.95
CA LEU A 163 11.20 11.88 6.42
C LEU A 163 12.12 12.71 7.32
N THR A 164 11.60 13.74 7.97
CA THR A 164 12.41 14.61 8.85
C THR A 164 13.11 13.84 9.96
N GLY A 165 12.46 12.80 10.50
CA GLY A 165 13.04 11.91 11.50
C GLY A 165 14.18 11.06 10.93
N GLU A 166 14.04 10.58 9.70
CA GLU A 166 15.08 9.80 9.03
C GLU A 166 16.29 10.65 8.61
N VAL A 167 16.07 11.91 8.18
CA VAL A 167 17.15 12.87 7.92
C VAL A 167 17.92 13.20 9.20
N MET A 168 17.21 13.43 10.32
CA MET A 168 17.86 13.64 11.63
C MET A 168 18.72 12.43 12.01
N ARG A 169 18.17 11.22 11.89
CA ARG A 169 18.90 9.98 12.19
C ARG A 169 20.12 9.81 11.29
N TYR A 170 20.00 10.18 10.02
CA TYR A 170 21.11 10.15 9.06
C TYR A 170 22.23 11.11 9.48
N CYS A 171 21.90 12.35 9.88
CA CYS A 171 22.88 13.32 10.37
C CYS A 171 23.64 12.82 11.60
N ILE A 172 22.93 12.24 12.58
CA ILE A 172 23.55 11.67 13.79
C ILE A 172 24.53 10.55 13.42
N ASN A 173 24.19 9.71 12.44
CA ASN A 173 25.06 8.64 11.95
C ASN A 173 26.31 9.18 11.25
N LEU A 174 26.20 10.30 10.50
CA LEU A 174 27.34 10.97 9.87
C LEU A 174 28.30 11.53 10.94
N VAL A 175 27.77 12.28 11.91
CA VAL A 175 28.56 12.85 13.01
C VAL A 175 29.28 11.76 13.80
N SER A 176 28.58 10.67 14.14
CA SER A 176 29.17 9.53 14.86
C SER A 176 30.33 8.85 14.12
N ARG A 177 30.43 9.05 12.80
CA ARG A 177 31.50 8.51 11.93
C ARG A 177 32.58 9.54 11.60
N GLY A 178 32.54 10.72 12.23
CA GLY A 178 33.48 11.81 11.99
C GLY A 178 33.22 12.60 10.69
N GLN A 179 32.06 12.44 10.05
CA GLN A 179 31.68 13.14 8.82
C GLN A 179 30.86 14.40 9.12
N TRP A 180 31.40 15.28 9.96
CA TRP A 180 30.70 16.47 10.47
C TRP A 180 30.44 17.53 9.39
N GLU A 181 31.33 17.68 8.40
CA GLU A 181 31.13 18.59 7.25
C GLU A 181 29.87 18.20 6.44
N ASN A 182 29.69 16.91 6.16
CA ASN A 182 28.51 16.41 5.46
C ASN A 182 27.22 16.63 6.28
N ALA A 183 27.30 16.55 7.61
CA ALA A 183 26.17 16.81 8.48
C ALA A 183 25.82 18.31 8.56
N LEU A 184 26.82 19.19 8.55
CA LEU A 184 26.63 20.66 8.50
C LEU A 184 25.98 21.12 7.19
N GLY A 185 26.38 20.53 6.06
CA GLY A 185 25.74 20.83 4.78
C GLY A 185 24.24 20.51 4.74
N ILE A 186 23.77 19.60 5.59
CA ILE A 186 22.35 19.22 5.70
C ILE A 186 21.55 20.20 6.57
N SER A 187 22.15 20.77 7.61
CA SER A 187 21.43 21.68 8.51
C SER A 187 21.09 23.04 7.86
N GLY A 188 21.65 23.32 6.68
CA GLY A 188 21.51 24.61 6.01
C GLY A 188 22.17 25.76 6.79
N VAL A 189 22.98 25.43 7.80
CA VAL A 189 23.78 26.39 8.55
C VAL A 189 25.07 26.59 7.75
N GLU A 190 24.95 27.35 6.66
CA GLU A 190 26.13 28.00 6.08
C GLU A 190 26.59 29.08 7.07
N ASP A 191 27.91 29.15 7.27
CA ASP A 191 28.60 29.92 8.32
C ASP A 191 27.95 31.27 8.67
N VAL A 192 27.53 31.41 9.94
CA VAL A 192 27.24 32.69 10.60
C VAL A 192 28.46 33.13 11.40
#